data_AF-A0A7Z9GEK6-F1
#
_entry.id   AF-A0A7Z9GEK6-F1
#
_cell.length_a   1.000
_cell.length_b   1.000
_cell.length_c   1.000
_cell.angle_alpha   90.00
_cell.angle_beta   90.00
_cell.angle_gamma   90.00
#
_symmetry.space_group_name_H-M   'P 1'
#
loop_
_entity.id
_entity.type
_entity.pdbx_description
1 polymer ?
#
loop_
_entity_poly.entity_id
_entity_poly.type
_entity_poly.pdbx_seq_one_letter_code
_entity_poly.pdbx_strand_id
1 'polypeptide(L)'
;DGDYVRNGDTLMEVSGNTLSILKAERLVLNCMQRMSGIATLTHKMVKLLDGLDTKILDTRKTTPGFRYIEKWAVRIGGGVNHRFGLYDMIMIKDNHIDFSGGIANAIQNTQAYLKQHNKELHICIEARTLSDVAEILERGSVDRIMLDNFSVEQLKEAVEQIQGKYETEATGGINFDTIRSYAETGVDYVSVGALTHSAGSLDISLIAVD
;
A
#
# COMPACT_ATOMS: atom_id res chain seq x y z
N ASP A 1 -11.38 -10.00 -14.03
CA ASP A 1 -11.07 -9.27 -12.78
C ASP A 1 -10.86 -7.79 -13.05
N GLY A 2 -11.54 -6.94 -12.30
CA GLY A 2 -11.50 -5.47 -12.46
C GLY A 2 -12.77 -4.88 -13.08
N ASP A 3 -13.66 -5.71 -13.59
CA ASP A 3 -14.93 -5.28 -14.15
C ASP A 3 -15.86 -4.75 -13.05
N TYR A 4 -16.63 -3.71 -13.39
CA TYR A 4 -17.66 -3.17 -12.51
C TYR A 4 -18.88 -4.09 -12.51
N VAL A 5 -19.40 -4.39 -11.32
CA VAL A 5 -20.56 -5.27 -11.13
C VAL A 5 -21.67 -4.57 -10.36
N ARG A 6 -22.90 -4.96 -10.63
CA ARG A 6 -24.12 -4.48 -9.99
C ARG A 6 -24.87 -5.63 -9.33
N ASN A 7 -25.75 -5.29 -8.39
CA ASN A 7 -26.64 -6.29 -7.80
C ASN A 7 -27.49 -6.93 -8.90
N GLY A 8 -27.52 -8.27 -8.92
CA GLY A 8 -28.22 -9.06 -9.92
C GLY A 8 -27.38 -9.51 -11.11
N ASP A 9 -26.13 -9.04 -11.25
CA ASP A 9 -25.24 -9.50 -12.32
C ASP A 9 -24.79 -10.95 -12.08
N THR A 10 -24.82 -11.76 -13.15
CA THR A 10 -24.21 -13.09 -13.16
C THR A 10 -22.71 -12.96 -13.39
N LEU A 11 -21.91 -13.26 -12.37
CA LEU A 11 -20.44 -13.15 -12.45
C LEU A 11 -19.82 -14.27 -13.30
N MET A 12 -20.33 -15.50 -13.14
CA MET A 12 -19.88 -16.67 -13.89
C MET A 12 -20.90 -17.82 -13.75
N GLU A 13 -20.88 -18.74 -14.71
CA GLU A 13 -21.56 -20.03 -14.64
C GLU A 13 -20.54 -21.15 -14.44
N VAL A 14 -20.87 -22.14 -13.61
CA VAL A 14 -20.00 -23.27 -13.29
C VAL A 14 -20.78 -24.56 -13.49
N SER A 15 -20.22 -25.52 -14.23
CA SER A 15 -20.80 -26.84 -14.47
C SER A 15 -19.84 -27.95 -14.05
N GLY A 16 -20.38 -29.08 -13.57
CA GLY A 16 -19.59 -30.22 -13.12
C GLY A 16 -20.31 -31.09 -12.10
N ASN A 17 -19.55 -31.93 -11.41
CA ASN A 17 -20.10 -32.79 -10.37
C ASN A 17 -20.66 -31.96 -9.20
N THR A 18 -21.93 -32.18 -8.86
CA THR A 18 -22.62 -31.45 -7.80
C THR A 18 -21.90 -31.49 -6.46
N LEU A 19 -21.33 -32.64 -6.05
CA LEU A 19 -20.59 -32.75 -4.79
C LEU A 19 -19.30 -31.94 -4.81
N SER A 20 -18.61 -31.87 -5.95
CA SER A 20 -17.40 -31.06 -6.08
C SER A 20 -17.72 -29.56 -5.96
N ILE A 21 -18.80 -29.11 -6.61
CA ILE A 21 -19.23 -27.71 -6.56
C ILE A 21 -19.58 -27.31 -5.12
N LEU A 22 -20.46 -28.08 -4.45
CA LEU A 22 -20.89 -27.78 -3.08
C LEU A 22 -19.74 -27.84 -2.05
N LYS A 23 -18.74 -28.70 -2.26
CA LYS A 23 -17.54 -28.74 -1.39
C LYS A 23 -16.65 -27.52 -1.55
N ALA A 24 -16.53 -26.99 -2.76
CA ALA A 24 -15.66 -25.85 -3.05
C ALA A 24 -16.33 -24.50 -2.80
N GLU A 25 -17.66 -24.44 -2.90
CA GLU A 25 -18.48 -23.21 -2.88
C GLU A 25 -18.02 -22.22 -1.81
N ARG A 26 -18.04 -22.62 -0.53
CA ARG A 26 -17.78 -21.69 0.56
C ARG A 26 -16.36 -21.13 0.54
N LEU A 27 -15.38 -21.95 0.18
CA LEU A 27 -13.99 -21.51 0.06
C LEU A 27 -13.85 -20.47 -1.05
N VAL A 28 -14.38 -20.77 -2.23
CA VAL A 28 -14.31 -19.90 -3.41
C VAL A 28 -15.05 -18.58 -3.15
N LEU A 29 -16.27 -18.64 -2.62
CA LEU A 29 -17.04 -17.43 -2.29
C LEU A 29 -16.30 -16.58 -1.27
N ASN A 30 -15.79 -17.14 -0.17
CA ASN A 30 -15.07 -16.36 0.84
C ASN A 30 -13.85 -15.63 0.24
N CYS A 31 -13.10 -16.28 -0.66
CA CYS A 31 -11.98 -15.65 -1.35
C CYS A 31 -12.44 -14.54 -2.30
N MET A 32 -13.41 -14.82 -3.17
CA MET A 32 -13.94 -13.85 -4.15
C MET A 32 -14.56 -12.63 -3.47
N GLN A 33 -15.39 -12.85 -2.45
CA GLN A 33 -16.05 -11.80 -1.69
C GLN A 33 -15.04 -10.87 -1.01
N ARG A 34 -13.99 -11.45 -0.39
CA ARG A 34 -12.89 -10.68 0.23
C ARG A 34 -12.10 -9.87 -0.80
N MET A 35 -11.66 -10.51 -1.89
CA MET A 35 -10.93 -9.83 -2.96
C MET A 35 -11.75 -8.71 -3.58
N SER A 36 -13.02 -8.97 -3.89
CA SER A 36 -13.92 -7.99 -4.50
C SER A 36 -14.17 -6.81 -3.57
N GLY A 37 -14.29 -7.06 -2.27
CA GLY A 37 -14.41 -6.01 -1.27
C GLY A 37 -13.18 -5.09 -1.18
N ILE A 38 -11.98 -5.67 -1.19
CA ILE A 38 -10.71 -4.90 -1.23
C ILE A 38 -10.62 -4.10 -2.54
N ALA A 39 -10.83 -4.74 -3.69
CA ALA A 39 -10.77 -4.07 -4.99
C ALA A 39 -11.77 -2.91 -5.09
N THR A 40 -12.99 -3.11 -4.58
CA THR A 40 -14.02 -2.06 -4.51
C THR A 40 -13.60 -0.89 -3.63
N LEU A 41 -13.07 -1.18 -2.42
CA LEU A 41 -12.58 -0.15 -1.50
C LEU A 41 -11.43 0.64 -2.12
N THR A 42 -10.44 -0.06 -2.68
CA THR A 42 -9.30 0.57 -3.37
C THR A 42 -9.78 1.44 -4.51
N HIS A 43 -10.67 0.95 -5.39
CA HIS A 43 -11.18 1.71 -6.52
C HIS A 43 -11.88 3.01 -6.08
N LYS A 44 -12.71 2.93 -5.03
CA LYS A 44 -13.37 4.12 -4.48
C LYS A 44 -12.37 5.16 -3.96
N MET A 45 -11.28 4.74 -3.32
CA MET A 45 -10.25 5.66 -2.85
C MET A 45 -9.40 6.23 -4.00
N VAL A 46 -9.03 5.39 -4.98
CA VAL A 46 -8.29 5.84 -6.18
C VAL A 46 -9.10 6.91 -6.91
N LYS A 47 -10.42 6.75 -6.99
CA LYS A 47 -11.31 7.74 -7.60
C LYS A 47 -11.31 9.10 -6.91
N LEU A 48 -11.00 9.17 -5.62
CA LEU A 48 -10.85 10.47 -4.94
C LEU A 48 -9.59 11.22 -5.38
N LEU A 49 -8.63 10.53 -6.00
CA LEU A 49 -7.38 11.09 -6.51
C LEU A 49 -7.44 11.40 -8.02
N ASP A 50 -8.60 11.24 -8.67
CA ASP A 50 -8.76 11.59 -10.09
C ASP A 50 -8.29 13.04 -10.33
N GLY A 51 -7.36 13.20 -11.27
CA GLY A 51 -6.71 14.48 -11.61
C GLY A 51 -5.38 14.76 -10.90
N LEU A 52 -4.89 13.85 -10.06
CA LEU A 52 -3.61 13.94 -9.37
C LEU A 52 -2.66 12.80 -9.82
N ASP A 53 -1.35 13.02 -9.70
CA ASP A 53 -0.33 12.01 -10.03
C ASP A 53 -0.07 11.02 -8.88
N THR A 54 -0.51 11.36 -7.66
CA THR A 54 -0.35 10.56 -6.45
C THR A 54 -1.01 9.18 -6.57
N LYS A 55 -0.31 8.14 -6.14
CA LYS A 55 -0.80 6.75 -6.18
C LYS A 55 -1.06 6.19 -4.78
N ILE A 56 -2.04 5.30 -4.67
CA ILE A 56 -2.39 4.66 -3.40
C ILE A 56 -1.61 3.37 -3.22
N LEU A 57 -0.87 3.25 -2.12
CA LEU A 57 -0.14 2.06 -1.72
C LEU A 57 -0.92 1.23 -0.68
N ASP A 58 -0.83 -0.09 -0.81
CA ASP A 58 -1.17 -1.02 0.27
C ASP A 58 -0.06 -1.12 1.32
N THR A 59 -0.22 -2.02 2.29
CA THR A 59 0.79 -2.26 3.33
C THR A 59 1.00 -3.74 3.60
N ARG A 60 1.80 -4.07 4.63
CA ARG A 60 1.94 -5.43 5.17
C ARG A 60 0.89 -5.77 6.25
N LYS A 61 -0.02 -4.85 6.58
CA LYS A 61 -1.16 -5.04 7.50
C LYS A 61 -2.26 -5.85 6.81
N THR A 62 -1.92 -7.09 6.48
CA THR A 62 -2.74 -8.04 5.72
C THR A 62 -3.20 -9.19 6.60
N THR A 63 -4.24 -9.91 6.20
CA THR A 63 -4.64 -11.14 6.93
C THR A 63 -3.49 -12.16 6.91
N PRO A 64 -3.15 -12.78 8.05
CA PRO A 64 -2.14 -13.82 8.10
C PRO A 64 -2.42 -14.94 7.09
N GLY A 65 -1.41 -15.30 6.30
CA GLY A 65 -1.51 -16.36 5.27
C GLY A 65 -2.20 -15.95 3.96
N PHE A 66 -2.80 -14.74 3.87
CA PHE A 66 -3.62 -14.34 2.71
C PHE A 66 -3.06 -13.13 1.93
N ARG A 67 -1.85 -12.66 2.29
CA ARG A 67 -1.23 -11.43 1.76
C ARG A 67 -1.23 -11.36 0.24
N TYR A 68 -0.83 -12.42 -0.45
CA TYR A 68 -0.71 -12.41 -1.92
C TYR A 68 -2.03 -12.03 -2.58
N ILE A 69 -3.11 -12.65 -2.13
CA ILE A 69 -4.45 -12.47 -2.68
C ILE A 69 -4.97 -11.06 -2.38
N GLU A 70 -4.72 -10.53 -1.19
CA GLU A 70 -5.12 -9.16 -0.82
C GLU A 70 -4.36 -8.10 -1.62
N LYS A 71 -3.05 -8.24 -1.78
CA LYS A 71 -2.25 -7.32 -2.61
C LYS A 71 -2.65 -7.40 -4.08
N TRP A 72 -3.04 -8.59 -4.56
CA TRP A 72 -3.59 -8.73 -5.91
C TRP A 72 -4.92 -7.97 -6.06
N ALA A 73 -5.81 -8.08 -5.07
CA ALA A 73 -7.06 -7.32 -5.07
C ALA A 73 -6.86 -5.80 -5.05
N VAL A 74 -5.86 -5.29 -4.34
CA VAL A 74 -5.50 -3.86 -4.39
C VAL A 74 -5.11 -3.45 -5.81
N ARG A 75 -4.28 -4.24 -6.50
CA ARG A 75 -3.90 -3.97 -7.90
C ARG A 75 -5.12 -3.95 -8.84
N ILE A 76 -6.04 -4.89 -8.66
CA ILE A 76 -7.29 -4.95 -9.43
C ILE A 76 -8.12 -3.67 -9.22
N GLY A 77 -8.16 -3.16 -7.98
CA GLY A 77 -8.84 -1.90 -7.65
C GLY A 77 -8.13 -0.62 -8.15
N GLY A 78 -6.97 -0.74 -8.78
CA GLY A 78 -6.20 0.40 -9.30
C GLY A 78 -5.17 0.98 -8.33
N GLY A 79 -4.98 0.38 -7.15
CA GLY A 79 -3.88 0.72 -6.26
C GLY A 79 -2.55 0.13 -6.74
N VAL A 80 -1.47 0.50 -6.05
CA VAL A 80 -0.12 -0.04 -6.26
C VAL A 80 0.35 -0.79 -5.01
N ASN A 81 1.23 -1.77 -5.21
CA ASN A 81 1.73 -2.57 -4.11
C ASN A 81 2.99 -1.92 -3.56
N HIS A 82 3.00 -1.63 -2.26
CA HIS A 82 4.22 -1.46 -1.49
C HIS A 82 4.93 -2.84 -1.39
N ARG A 83 6.15 -2.87 -0.84
CA ARG A 83 6.90 -4.10 -0.54
C ARG A 83 6.00 -5.23 0.01
N PHE A 84 6.16 -6.41 -0.55
CA PHE A 84 5.50 -7.64 -0.15
C PHE A 84 6.01 -8.17 1.18
N GLY A 85 7.33 -8.14 1.39
CA GLY A 85 8.01 -8.82 2.49
C GLY A 85 9.01 -7.93 3.23
N LEU A 86 9.92 -8.57 3.96
CA LEU A 86 11.11 -7.91 4.50
C LEU A 86 12.34 -8.11 3.59
N TYR A 87 12.17 -8.88 2.52
CA TYR A 87 13.26 -9.35 1.65
C TYR A 87 13.40 -8.55 0.36
N ASP A 88 12.40 -7.75 0.00
CA ASP A 88 12.26 -7.08 -1.30
C ASP A 88 12.55 -5.58 -1.26
N MET A 89 12.50 -4.95 -0.08
CA MET A 89 12.88 -3.56 0.12
C MET A 89 13.29 -3.32 1.58
N ILE A 90 14.37 -2.55 1.78
CA ILE A 90 14.76 -2.08 3.11
C ILE A 90 13.87 -0.88 3.46
N MET A 91 13.33 -0.89 4.67
CA MET A 91 12.49 0.18 5.19
C MET A 91 13.01 0.55 6.57
N ILE A 92 13.73 1.64 6.65
CA ILE A 92 14.34 2.17 7.86
C ILE A 92 13.25 2.96 8.60
N LYS A 93 12.75 2.40 9.70
CA LYS A 93 11.76 3.02 10.58
C LYS A 93 12.40 3.74 11.76
N ASP A 94 11.62 4.53 12.48
CA ASP A 94 11.92 5.16 13.77
C ASP A 94 12.87 4.34 14.68
N ASN A 95 12.52 3.10 14.99
CA ASN A 95 13.29 2.26 15.89
C ASN A 95 14.69 1.94 15.33
N HIS A 96 14.82 1.75 14.02
CA HIS A 96 16.13 1.50 13.40
C HIS A 96 17.03 2.73 13.47
N ILE A 97 16.44 3.92 13.30
CA ILE A 97 17.13 5.20 13.43
C ILE A 97 17.62 5.36 14.87
N ASP A 98 16.72 5.16 15.84
CA ASP A 98 17.02 5.31 17.26
C ASP A 98 18.10 4.30 17.71
N PHE A 99 18.01 3.02 17.30
CA PHE A 99 19.03 2.00 17.60
C PHE A 99 20.36 2.22 16.86
N SER A 100 20.36 2.90 15.71
CA SER A 100 21.60 3.26 15.00
C SER A 100 22.25 4.54 15.55
N GLY A 101 21.57 5.26 16.45
CA GLY A 101 22.04 6.54 16.98
C GLY A 101 21.92 7.70 15.98
N GLY A 102 20.91 7.65 15.09
CA GLY A 102 20.59 8.74 14.16
C GLY A 102 20.43 8.30 12.69
N ILE A 103 19.88 9.19 11.86
CA ILE A 103 19.56 8.94 10.45
C ILE A 103 20.82 8.66 9.66
N ALA A 104 21.86 9.49 9.83
CA ALA A 104 23.15 9.30 9.17
C ALA A 104 23.71 7.88 9.37
N ASN A 105 23.73 7.39 10.61
CA ASN A 105 24.24 6.07 10.93
C ASN A 105 23.34 4.96 10.36
N ALA A 106 22.01 5.13 10.41
CA ALA A 106 21.08 4.15 9.87
C ALA A 106 21.25 3.95 8.36
N ILE A 107 21.41 5.05 7.61
CA ILE A 107 21.70 5.01 6.16
C ILE A 107 23.05 4.35 5.93
N GLN A 108 24.11 4.78 6.63
CA GLN A 108 25.46 4.23 6.46
C GLN A 108 25.53 2.72 6.74
N ASN A 109 24.91 2.28 7.84
CA ASN A 109 24.86 0.87 8.23
C ASN A 109 24.10 0.04 7.19
N THR A 110 23.02 0.60 6.64
CA THR A 110 22.24 -0.04 5.57
C THR A 110 23.06 -0.21 4.30
N GLN A 111 23.78 0.83 3.87
CA GLN A 111 24.66 0.78 2.70
C GLN A 111 25.81 -0.22 2.90
N ALA A 112 26.42 -0.26 4.08
CA ALA A 112 27.45 -1.23 4.42
C ALA A 112 26.92 -2.66 4.35
N TYR A 113 25.72 -2.92 4.89
CA TYR A 113 25.07 -4.23 4.82
C TYR A 113 24.81 -4.68 3.37
N LEU A 114 24.24 -3.80 2.54
CA LEU A 114 23.97 -4.10 1.14
C LEU A 114 25.24 -4.45 0.37
N LYS A 115 26.30 -3.65 0.56
CA LYS A 115 27.61 -3.89 -0.06
C LYS A 115 28.24 -5.20 0.42
N GLN A 116 28.25 -5.46 1.73
CA GLN A 116 28.84 -6.67 2.33
C GLN A 116 28.16 -7.94 1.82
N HIS A 117 26.84 -7.89 1.60
CA HIS A 117 26.06 -9.03 1.15
C HIS A 117 25.81 -9.06 -0.36
N ASN A 118 26.40 -8.13 -1.12
CA ASN A 118 26.21 -7.98 -2.57
C ASN A 118 24.72 -7.98 -2.97
N LYS A 119 23.93 -7.12 -2.30
CA LYS A 119 22.50 -6.95 -2.53
C LYS A 119 22.21 -5.57 -3.13
N GLU A 120 21.28 -5.53 -4.06
CA GLU A 120 20.73 -4.30 -4.62
C GLU A 120 19.23 -4.27 -4.26
N LEU A 121 18.89 -3.52 -3.20
CA LEU A 121 17.51 -3.36 -2.73
C LEU A 121 17.21 -1.88 -2.59
N HIS A 122 15.99 -1.47 -2.95
CA HIS A 122 15.50 -0.13 -2.66
C HIS A 122 15.46 0.12 -1.14
N ILE A 123 15.73 1.36 -0.76
CA ILE A 123 15.76 1.86 0.62
C ILE A 123 14.70 2.95 0.75
N CYS A 124 13.69 2.67 1.55
CA CYS A 124 12.75 3.66 2.04
C CYS A 124 13.14 4.04 3.48
N ILE A 125 13.16 5.32 3.81
CA ILE A 125 13.44 5.81 5.16
C ILE A 125 12.28 6.65 5.68
N GLU A 126 11.91 6.43 6.94
CA GLU A 126 10.87 7.15 7.65
C GLU A 126 11.44 8.46 8.22
N ALA A 127 10.73 9.56 7.98
CA ALA A 127 11.00 10.88 8.53
C ALA A 127 9.82 11.29 9.42
N ARG A 128 10.12 11.78 10.65
CA ARG A 128 9.13 12.24 11.64
C ARG A 128 9.02 13.76 11.67
N THR A 129 10.03 14.47 11.17
CA THR A 129 10.09 15.94 11.18
C THR A 129 10.70 16.50 9.90
N LEU A 130 10.49 17.79 9.63
CA LEU A 130 11.16 18.49 8.52
C LEU A 130 12.69 18.50 8.68
N SER A 131 13.20 18.46 9.93
CA SER A 131 14.63 18.34 10.18
C SER A 131 15.17 16.98 9.73
N ASP A 132 14.39 15.91 9.92
CA ASP A 132 14.76 14.57 9.44
C ASP A 132 14.84 14.56 7.91
N VAL A 133 13.89 15.21 7.23
CA VAL A 133 13.90 15.37 5.77
C VAL A 133 15.18 16.07 5.32
N ALA A 134 15.55 17.20 5.95
CA ALA A 134 16.78 17.91 5.63
C ALA A 134 18.03 17.05 5.83
N GLU A 135 18.12 16.27 6.92
CA GLU A 135 19.24 15.36 7.16
C GLU A 135 19.31 14.25 6.10
N ILE A 136 18.17 13.67 5.73
CA ILE A 136 18.10 12.64 4.67
C ILE A 136 18.56 13.23 3.32
N LEU A 137 18.15 14.45 2.98
CA LEU A 137 18.55 15.12 1.75
C LEU A 137 20.07 15.38 1.69
N GLU A 138 20.69 15.74 2.82
CA GLU A 138 22.14 15.94 2.92
C GLU A 138 22.92 14.63 2.75
N ARG A 139 22.44 13.55 3.36
CA ARG A 139 23.10 12.23 3.33
C ARG A 139 22.88 11.49 2.02
N GLY A 140 21.67 11.57 1.47
CA GLY A 140 21.21 10.82 0.31
C GLY A 140 21.32 9.30 0.47
N SER A 141 21.56 8.59 -0.64
CA SER A 141 21.68 7.13 -0.67
C SER A 141 20.44 6.38 -0.19
N VAL A 142 19.27 6.94 -0.46
CA VAL A 142 17.95 6.34 -0.29
C VAL A 142 17.14 6.53 -1.57
N ASP A 143 16.05 5.78 -1.70
CA ASP A 143 15.20 5.84 -2.89
C ASP A 143 13.88 6.57 -2.61
N ARG A 144 13.37 6.43 -1.38
CA ARG A 144 12.08 6.98 -0.95
C ARG A 144 12.14 7.54 0.46
N ILE A 145 11.47 8.67 0.66
CA ILE A 145 11.24 9.29 1.97
C ILE A 145 9.76 9.11 2.36
N MET A 146 9.53 8.41 3.46
CA MET A 146 8.22 8.20 4.04
C MET A 146 7.97 9.24 5.15
N LEU A 147 7.03 10.14 4.90
CA LEU A 147 6.65 11.24 5.79
C LEU A 147 5.56 10.73 6.76
N ASP A 148 5.97 10.36 7.97
CA ASP A 148 5.08 9.69 8.94
C ASP A 148 4.35 10.69 9.84
N ASN A 149 3.01 10.66 9.77
CA ASN A 149 2.10 11.49 10.57
C ASN A 149 2.31 13.02 10.41
N PHE A 150 2.78 13.47 9.25
CA PHE A 150 2.88 14.90 8.92
C PHE A 150 1.48 15.50 8.71
N SER A 151 1.31 16.76 9.12
CA SER A 151 0.14 17.55 8.69
C SER A 151 0.23 17.91 7.20
N VAL A 152 -0.89 18.33 6.60
CA VAL A 152 -0.93 18.75 5.19
C VAL A 152 0.02 19.92 4.91
N GLU A 153 0.16 20.84 5.87
CA GLU A 153 1.09 21.98 5.79
C GLU A 153 2.54 21.51 5.80
N GLN A 154 2.89 20.61 6.74
CA GLN A 154 4.23 20.05 6.83
C GLN A 154 4.57 19.20 5.59
N LEU A 155 3.60 18.48 5.02
CA LEU A 155 3.80 17.73 3.77
C LEU A 155 4.15 18.65 2.60
N LYS A 156 3.45 19.79 2.45
CA LYS A 156 3.78 20.77 1.40
C LYS A 156 5.20 21.29 1.56
N GLU A 157 5.59 21.65 2.78
CA GLU A 157 6.96 22.09 3.07
C GLU A 157 7.98 20.98 2.78
N ALA A 158 7.69 19.73 3.15
CA ALA A 158 8.58 18.60 2.89
C ALA A 158 8.74 18.33 1.39
N VAL A 159 7.64 18.33 0.63
CA VAL A 159 7.66 18.14 -0.84
C VAL A 159 8.44 19.28 -1.51
N GLU A 160 8.24 20.53 -1.06
CA GLU A 160 9.01 21.69 -1.56
C GLU A 160 10.50 21.60 -1.22
N GLN A 161 10.88 21.04 -0.07
CA GLN A 161 12.29 20.79 0.27
C GLN A 161 12.90 19.66 -0.58
N ILE A 162 12.14 18.60 -0.84
CA ILE A 162 12.61 17.41 -1.57
C ILE A 162 12.77 17.70 -3.07
N GLN A 163 11.93 18.57 -3.65
CA GLN A 163 12.03 19.02 -5.05
C GLN A 163 12.12 17.87 -6.07
N GLY A 164 11.39 16.78 -5.82
CA GLY A 164 11.39 15.60 -6.70
C GLY A 164 12.71 14.82 -6.77
N LYS A 165 13.66 15.05 -5.86
CA LYS A 165 14.93 14.30 -5.80
C LYS A 165 14.75 12.85 -5.36
N TYR A 166 13.73 12.58 -4.55
CA TYR A 166 13.39 11.27 -4.02
C TYR A 166 11.89 11.04 -4.16
N GLU A 167 11.48 9.79 -4.26
CA GLU A 167 10.06 9.46 -4.12
C GLU A 167 9.57 9.84 -2.72
N THR A 168 8.33 10.29 -2.64
CA THR A 168 7.68 10.70 -1.39
C THR A 168 6.47 9.85 -1.09
N GLU A 169 6.33 9.45 0.16
CA GLU A 169 5.19 8.66 0.62
C GLU A 169 4.63 9.25 1.90
N ALA A 170 3.36 9.65 1.90
CA ALA A 170 2.67 10.04 3.13
C ALA A 170 1.99 8.83 3.79
N THR A 171 2.08 8.77 5.12
CA THR A 171 1.43 7.73 5.93
C THR A 171 0.94 8.31 7.26
N GLY A 172 -0.03 7.64 7.87
CA GLY A 172 -0.64 8.06 9.15
C GLY A 172 -1.96 8.82 8.94
N GLY A 173 -3.04 8.35 9.56
CA GLY A 173 -4.34 9.04 9.54
C GLY A 173 -5.05 9.12 8.17
N ILE A 174 -4.54 8.45 7.13
CA ILE A 174 -5.12 8.49 5.78
C ILE A 174 -6.39 7.64 5.69
N ASN A 175 -7.50 8.29 5.32
CA ASN A 175 -8.83 7.70 5.15
C ASN A 175 -9.59 8.40 4.01
N PHE A 176 -10.86 8.03 3.77
CA PHE A 176 -11.67 8.61 2.70
C PHE A 176 -11.79 10.14 2.73
N ASP A 177 -11.85 10.73 3.93
CA ASP A 177 -12.04 12.17 4.10
C ASP A 177 -10.73 12.94 3.97
N THR A 178 -9.60 12.30 4.28
CA THR A 178 -8.28 12.95 4.32
C THR A 178 -7.41 12.68 3.10
N ILE A 179 -7.61 11.57 2.38
CA ILE A 179 -6.68 11.11 1.34
C ILE A 179 -6.43 12.13 0.24
N ARG A 180 -7.46 12.89 -0.17
CA ARG A 180 -7.33 13.87 -1.23
C ARG A 180 -6.46 15.06 -0.82
N SER A 181 -6.64 15.59 0.40
CA SER A 181 -5.83 16.74 0.85
C SER A 181 -4.36 16.37 1.01
N TYR A 182 -4.06 15.12 1.37
CA TYR A 182 -2.69 14.59 1.40
C TYR A 182 -2.12 14.48 -0.02
N ALA A 183 -2.87 13.93 -0.98
CA ALA A 183 -2.44 13.82 -2.37
C ALA A 183 -2.22 15.20 -3.04
N GLU A 184 -3.06 16.19 -2.74
CA GLU A 184 -2.93 17.57 -3.26
C GLU A 184 -1.66 18.28 -2.78
N THR A 185 -0.93 17.73 -1.80
CA THR A 185 0.40 18.23 -1.42
C THR A 185 1.48 17.93 -2.45
N GLY A 186 1.21 17.03 -3.40
CA GLY A 186 2.16 16.63 -4.44
C GLY A 186 3.04 15.43 -4.08
N VAL A 187 2.71 14.70 -3.00
CA VAL A 187 3.40 13.43 -2.70
C VAL A 187 3.17 12.39 -3.80
N ASP A 188 4.18 11.57 -4.09
CA ASP A 188 4.08 10.52 -5.12
C ASP A 188 3.14 9.40 -4.68
N TYR A 189 3.13 9.10 -3.38
CA TYR A 189 2.35 8.02 -2.81
C TYR A 189 1.63 8.36 -1.50
N VAL A 190 0.49 7.71 -1.28
CA VAL A 190 -0.21 7.66 0.00
C VAL A 190 -0.43 6.21 0.44
N SER A 191 0.04 5.84 1.62
CA SER A 191 -0.08 4.48 2.14
C SER A 191 -1.33 4.29 3.00
N VAL A 192 -2.20 3.37 2.61
CA VAL A 192 -3.50 3.14 3.26
C VAL A 192 -3.60 1.70 3.78
N GLY A 193 -3.36 1.52 5.08
CA GLY A 193 -3.47 0.21 5.72
C GLY A 193 -4.87 -0.39 5.67
N ALA A 194 -5.90 0.45 5.76
CA ALA A 194 -7.30 0.03 5.83
C ALA A 194 -7.76 -0.77 4.60
N LEU A 195 -7.08 -0.63 3.45
CA LEU A 195 -7.38 -1.36 2.22
C LEU A 195 -7.40 -2.88 2.43
N THR A 196 -6.53 -3.41 3.28
CA THR A 196 -6.37 -4.86 3.45
C THR A 196 -6.95 -5.37 4.77
N HIS A 197 -6.76 -4.67 5.90
CA HIS A 197 -7.24 -5.17 7.20
C HIS A 197 -8.68 -4.74 7.55
N SER A 198 -9.25 -3.76 6.86
CA SER A 198 -10.58 -3.19 7.17
C SER A 198 -11.55 -3.21 5.99
N ALA A 199 -11.18 -3.78 4.85
CA ALA A 199 -12.12 -3.97 3.75
C ALA A 199 -13.26 -4.90 4.17
N GLY A 200 -14.50 -4.46 3.94
CA GLY A 200 -15.67 -5.32 3.97
C GLY A 200 -15.61 -6.39 2.86
N SER A 201 -16.52 -7.35 2.92
CA SER A 201 -16.68 -8.34 1.85
C SER A 201 -17.82 -7.91 0.91
N LEU A 202 -17.66 -8.14 -0.40
CA LEU A 202 -18.75 -7.97 -1.35
C LEU A 202 -19.72 -9.14 -1.19
N ASP A 203 -21.03 -8.89 -1.20
CA ASP A 203 -22.01 -9.96 -1.10
C ASP A 203 -22.18 -10.67 -2.45
N ILE A 204 -21.93 -11.98 -2.48
CA ILE A 204 -21.94 -12.84 -3.66
C ILE A 204 -22.54 -14.19 -3.25
N SER A 205 -23.46 -14.72 -4.05
CA SER A 205 -24.07 -16.04 -3.80
C SER A 205 -23.90 -16.96 -5.01
N LEU A 206 -23.85 -18.26 -4.74
CA LEU A 206 -23.99 -19.30 -5.75
C LEU A 206 -25.45 -19.76 -5.73
N ILE A 207 -26.10 -19.73 -6.90
CA ILE A 207 -27.47 -20.23 -7.07
C ILE A 207 -27.45 -21.38 -8.08
N ALA A 208 -28.27 -22.40 -7.83
CA ALA A 208 -28.52 -23.45 -8.82
C ALA A 208 -29.41 -22.87 -9.94
N VAL A 209 -29.05 -23.20 -11.18
CA VAL A 209 -29.79 -22.84 -12.39
C VAL A 209 -30.09 -24.11 -13.18
N ASP A 210 -31.15 -24.08 -13.99
CA ASP A 210 -31.68 -25.23 -14.72
C ASP A 210 -30.76 -25.72 -15.87
#